data_AF-A0AAD6E4C6-F1
#
_entry.id   AF-A0AAD6E4C6-F1
#
_cell.length_a   1.000
_cell.length_b   1.000
_cell.length_c   1.000
_cell.angle_alpha   90.00
_cell.angle_beta   90.00
_cell.angle_gamma   90.00
#
_symmetry.space_group_name_H-M   'P 1'
#
loop_
_entity.id
_entity.type
_entity.pdbx_description
1 polymer ?
#
loop_
_entity_poly.entity_id
_entity_poly.type
_entity_poly.pdbx_seq_one_letter_code
_entity_poly.pdbx_strand_id
1 'polypeptide(L)'
;MDSPSKSEVQTRDVSTTLNYTRIPSCEGLQPIDLDHSQTENRNVQREGITDVRDVVIKDIRGREHEFTLDVQGFQYVKHQVYGVTDWRDIAKVKQIVQPATETLIKKA
;
A
#
# COMPACT_ATOMS: atom_id res chain seq x y z
N MET A 1 12.46 -37.54 -15.09
CA MET A 1 11.31 -36.62 -15.17
C MET A 1 11.03 -36.20 -13.74
N ASP A 2 11.77 -35.22 -13.24
CA ASP A 2 11.61 -34.73 -11.87
C ASP A 2 10.74 -33.46 -11.95
N SER A 3 9.51 -33.56 -11.47
CA SER A 3 8.61 -32.41 -11.32
C SER A 3 9.09 -31.59 -10.12
N PRO A 4 9.22 -30.25 -10.22
CA PRO A 4 9.63 -29.46 -9.07
C PRO A 4 8.53 -29.51 -8.01
N SER A 5 8.89 -29.97 -6.80
CA SER A 5 8.00 -30.01 -5.65
C SER A 5 7.48 -28.60 -5.37
N LYS A 6 6.15 -28.44 -5.44
CA LYS A 6 5.44 -27.22 -5.04
C LYS A 6 5.70 -27.01 -3.55
N SER A 7 6.65 -26.13 -3.21
CA SER A 7 6.91 -25.75 -1.83
C SER A 7 5.64 -25.15 -1.24
N GLU A 8 5.06 -25.82 -0.25
CA GLU A 8 3.93 -25.28 0.53
C GLU A 8 4.38 -23.97 1.19
N VAL A 9 3.89 -22.86 0.65
CA VAL A 9 4.10 -21.54 1.26
C VAL A 9 3.31 -21.53 2.55
N GLN A 10 4.02 -21.67 3.67
CA GLN A 10 3.42 -21.62 4.99
C GLN A 10 2.81 -20.22 5.18
N THR A 11 1.49 -20.15 5.24
CA THR A 11 0.75 -18.90 5.46
C THR A 11 1.07 -18.39 6.86
N ARG A 12 1.53 -17.14 6.96
CA ARG A 12 1.92 -16.53 8.24
C ARG A 12 1.29 -15.15 8.38
N ASP A 13 0.13 -15.12 9.01
CA ASP A 13 -0.47 -13.88 9.50
C ASP A 13 0.47 -13.18 10.47
N VAL A 14 0.51 -11.85 10.43
CA VAL A 14 1.38 -11.03 11.28
C VAL A 14 0.53 -10.12 12.14
N SER A 15 0.58 -10.31 13.46
CA SER A 15 0.05 -9.36 14.43
C SER A 15 1.05 -8.20 14.60
N THR A 16 0.60 -6.98 14.39
CA THR A 16 1.43 -5.78 14.47
C THR A 16 0.59 -4.55 14.82
N THR A 17 1.25 -3.42 14.95
CA THR A 17 0.62 -2.14 15.24
C THR A 17 0.87 -1.18 14.06
N LEU A 18 -0.20 -0.56 13.56
CA LEU A 18 -0.13 0.48 12.52
C LEU A 18 -0.36 1.86 13.15
N ASN A 19 0.51 2.80 12.80
CA ASN A 19 0.45 4.19 13.26
C ASN A 19 -0.11 5.06 12.13
N TYR A 20 -1.36 5.48 12.27
CA TYR A 20 -2.00 6.40 11.35
C TYR A 20 -1.85 7.84 11.82
N THR A 21 -1.87 8.79 10.89
CA THR A 21 -1.94 10.21 11.21
C THR A 21 -3.39 10.63 11.28
N ARG A 22 -3.85 11.10 12.44
CA ARG A 22 -5.11 11.85 12.56
C ARG A 22 -4.93 13.15 11.79
N ILE A 23 -5.82 13.39 10.85
CA ILE A 23 -5.86 14.66 10.12
C ILE A 23 -6.20 15.73 11.17
N PRO A 24 -5.28 16.67 11.48
CA PRO A 24 -5.63 17.81 12.33
C PRO A 24 -6.73 18.60 11.63
N SER A 25 -7.50 19.39 12.39
CA SER A 25 -8.57 20.27 11.87
C SER A 25 -8.23 20.99 10.56
N CYS A 26 -9.25 21.38 9.78
CA CYS A 26 -9.23 21.91 8.39
C CYS A 26 -8.03 22.74 7.89
N GLU A 27 -7.21 23.32 8.76
CA GLU A 27 -5.96 24.04 8.44
C GLU A 27 -4.78 23.14 8.07
N GLY A 28 -4.88 21.81 8.26
CA GLY A 28 -3.86 20.85 7.84
C GLY A 28 -2.57 20.88 8.69
N LEU A 29 -1.60 20.04 8.32
CA LEU A 29 -0.30 19.99 8.99
C LEU A 29 0.58 21.14 8.48
N GLN A 30 1.01 22.03 9.38
CA GLN A 30 1.92 23.14 9.05
C GLN A 30 3.27 22.58 8.56
N PRO A 31 3.86 23.13 7.48
CA PRO A 31 5.20 22.75 7.00
C PRO A 31 6.26 22.91 8.09
N ILE A 32 7.24 22.02 8.08
CA ILE A 32 8.33 22.05 9.05
C ILE A 32 9.34 23.11 8.61
N ASP A 33 9.34 24.26 9.30
CA ASP A 33 10.35 25.30 9.11
C ASP A 33 11.67 24.91 9.80
N LEU A 34 12.73 24.65 9.04
CA LEU A 34 13.97 24.04 9.54
C LEU A 34 14.86 25.00 10.36
N ASP A 35 14.51 26.28 10.46
CA ASP A 35 15.38 27.34 11.00
C ASP A 35 15.25 27.57 12.53
N HIS A 36 14.34 26.89 13.23
CA HIS A 36 14.10 27.18 14.64
C HIS A 36 14.54 26.08 15.62
N SER A 37 15.27 26.53 16.64
CA SER A 37 15.82 25.85 17.82
C SER A 37 14.81 25.13 18.74
N GLN A 38 13.65 24.71 18.23
CA GLN A 38 12.55 24.11 19.00
C GLN A 38 12.30 22.62 18.67
N THR A 39 13.36 21.84 18.53
CA THR A 39 13.26 20.41 18.20
C THR A 39 12.54 19.59 19.30
N GLU A 40 12.59 20.03 20.57
CA GLU A 40 11.92 19.34 21.68
C GLU A 40 10.39 19.53 21.68
N ASN A 41 9.89 20.71 21.31
CA ASN A 41 8.45 20.98 21.17
C ASN A 41 7.80 20.20 20.00
N ARG A 42 8.60 19.72 19.03
CA ARG A 42 8.12 18.99 17.85
C ARG A 42 7.66 17.56 18.14
N ASN A 43 8.24 16.89 19.13
CA ASN A 43 7.84 15.53 19.48
C ASN A 43 6.48 15.53 20.17
N VAL A 44 6.26 16.50 21.07
CA VAL A 44 5.00 16.67 21.82
C VAL A 44 3.81 16.93 20.89
N GLN A 45 4.00 17.69 19.80
CA GLN A 45 2.92 17.97 18.84
C GLN A 45 2.57 16.75 17.95
N ARG A 46 3.45 15.76 17.83
CA ARG A 46 3.21 14.51 17.08
C ARG A 46 2.55 13.41 17.91
N GLU A 47 2.73 13.44 19.23
CA GLU A 47 2.10 12.47 20.15
C GLU A 47 0.56 12.54 20.10
N GLY A 48 -0.02 13.73 19.93
CA GLY A 48 -1.47 13.91 19.88
C GLY A 48 -2.16 13.54 18.56
N ILE A 49 -1.41 13.40 17.47
CA ILE A 49 -1.95 13.14 16.12
C ILE A 49 -1.72 11.70 15.65
N THR A 50 -1.11 10.84 16.45
CA THR A 50 -0.91 9.44 16.07
C THR A 50 -2.09 8.60 16.52
N ASP A 51 -2.79 7.95 15.59
CA ASP A 51 -3.82 6.94 15.86
C ASP A 51 -3.21 5.55 15.70
N VAL A 52 -2.92 4.92 16.84
CA VAL A 52 -2.27 3.62 16.94
C VAL A 52 -3.33 2.54 16.90
N ARG A 53 -3.21 1.59 15.96
CA ARG A 53 -4.16 0.49 15.77
C ARG A 53 -3.44 -0.85 15.77
N ASP A 54 -3.80 -1.72 16.70
CA ASP A 54 -3.37 -3.13 16.64
C ASP A 54 -4.17 -3.85 15.56
N VAL A 55 -3.45 -4.50 14.65
CA VAL A 55 -4.03 -5.16 13.48
C VAL A 55 -3.39 -6.52 13.23
N VAL A 56 -4.10 -7.36 12.49
CA VAL A 56 -3.57 -8.60 11.95
C VAL A 56 -3.47 -8.45 10.44
N ILE A 57 -2.24 -8.46 9.92
CA ILE A 57 -1.98 -8.51 8.48
C ILE A 57 -2.14 -9.95 8.03
N LYS A 58 -3.09 -10.19 7.12
CA LYS A 58 -3.44 -11.52 6.61
C LYS A 58 -2.52 -11.95 5.47
N ASP A 59 -1.97 -13.15 5.57
CA ASP A 59 -1.23 -13.76 4.45
C ASP A 59 -2.19 -14.50 3.54
N ILE A 60 -2.32 -13.98 2.31
CA ILE A 60 -3.28 -14.46 1.33
C ILE A 60 -2.63 -15.24 0.18
N ARG A 61 -1.32 -15.51 0.26
CA ARG A 61 -0.59 -16.18 -0.83
C ARG A 61 -1.20 -17.55 -1.12
N GLY A 62 -1.55 -17.80 -2.38
CA GLY A 62 -2.24 -19.02 -2.82
C GLY A 62 -3.78 -18.97 -2.70
N ARG A 63 -4.33 -17.93 -2.06
CA ARG A 63 -5.77 -17.70 -1.86
C ARG A 63 -6.25 -16.42 -2.52
N GLU A 64 -5.45 -15.82 -3.41
CA GLU A 64 -5.75 -14.52 -4.03
C GLU A 64 -7.04 -14.53 -4.85
N HIS A 65 -7.42 -15.70 -5.37
CA HIS A 65 -8.66 -15.92 -6.13
C HIS A 65 -9.94 -15.87 -5.28
N GLU A 66 -9.83 -15.96 -3.95
CA GLU A 66 -10.97 -15.83 -3.03
C GLU A 66 -11.36 -14.36 -2.79
N PHE A 67 -10.53 -13.41 -3.26
CA PHE A 67 -10.75 -11.98 -3.10
C PHE A 67 -11.37 -11.40 -4.37
N THR A 68 -12.62 -11.01 -4.26
CA THR A 68 -13.44 -10.55 -5.38
C THR A 68 -14.02 -9.16 -5.10
N LEU A 69 -14.37 -8.44 -6.18
CA LEU A 69 -14.91 -7.09 -6.07
C LEU A 69 -16.24 -7.02 -5.31
N ASP A 70 -17.07 -8.06 -5.42
CA ASP A 70 -18.38 -8.14 -4.78
C ASP A 70 -18.33 -8.41 -3.28
N VAL A 71 -17.31 -9.13 -2.80
CA VAL A 71 -17.21 -9.50 -1.37
C VAL A 71 -16.26 -8.58 -0.62
N GLN A 72 -15.05 -8.35 -1.13
CA GLN A 72 -14.04 -7.54 -0.43
C GLN A 72 -13.90 -6.12 -0.98
N GLY A 73 -14.54 -5.80 -2.11
CA GLY A 73 -14.38 -4.51 -2.78
C GLY A 73 -13.07 -4.36 -3.56
N PHE A 74 -12.27 -5.42 -3.65
CA PHE A 74 -11.05 -5.48 -4.45
C PHE A 74 -10.79 -6.89 -4.96
N GLN A 75 -10.00 -7.03 -6.02
CA GLN A 75 -9.60 -8.32 -6.55
C GLN A 75 -8.14 -8.30 -7.00
N TYR A 76 -7.50 -9.48 -6.97
CA TYR A 76 -6.16 -9.64 -7.52
C TYR A 76 -6.23 -10.07 -8.98
N VAL A 77 -5.58 -9.29 -9.85
CA VAL A 77 -5.46 -9.63 -11.27
C VAL A 77 -3.99 -9.81 -11.62
N LYS A 78 -3.63 -10.98 -12.12
CA LYS A 78 -2.28 -11.25 -12.65
C LYS A 78 -2.17 -10.60 -14.03
N HIS A 79 -1.60 -9.40 -14.07
CA HIS A 79 -1.38 -8.66 -15.31
C HIS A 79 0.08 -8.21 -15.41
N GLN A 80 0.72 -8.50 -16.54
CA GLN A 80 2.06 -8.00 -16.83
C GLN A 80 1.94 -6.67 -17.58
N VAL A 81 2.54 -5.62 -17.03
CA VAL A 81 2.64 -4.32 -17.68
C VAL A 81 3.95 -4.26 -18.47
N TYR A 82 3.85 -4.17 -19.78
CA TYR A 82 5.01 -4.07 -20.68
C TYR A 82 5.36 -2.61 -20.97
N GLY A 83 6.64 -2.34 -21.23
CA GLY A 83 7.11 -1.02 -21.71
C GLY A 83 7.56 -0.03 -20.64
N VAL A 84 7.27 -0.26 -19.36
CA VAL A 84 7.85 0.52 -18.25
C VAL A 84 9.22 -0.07 -17.88
N THR A 85 10.27 0.59 -18.36
CA THR A 85 11.67 0.20 -18.08
C THR A 85 12.28 1.00 -16.93
N ASP A 86 11.76 2.20 -16.68
CA ASP A 86 12.15 3.06 -15.56
C ASP A 86 10.90 3.47 -14.78
N TRP A 87 10.83 3.04 -13.52
CA TRP A 87 9.70 3.31 -12.61
C TRP A 87 9.81 4.67 -11.90
N ARG A 88 10.93 5.40 -12.07
CA ARG A 88 11.13 6.74 -11.52
C ARG A 88 10.63 7.83 -12.46
N ASP A 89 10.49 7.52 -13.75
CA ASP A 89 9.88 8.42 -14.73
C ASP A 89 8.34 8.38 -14.61
N ILE A 90 7.81 9.29 -13.79
CA ILE A 90 6.38 9.41 -13.52
C ILE A 90 5.58 9.65 -14.81
N ALA A 91 6.13 10.38 -15.78
CA ALA A 91 5.44 10.66 -17.04
C ALA A 91 5.27 9.36 -17.84
N LYS A 92 6.33 8.57 -17.97
CA LYS A 92 6.30 7.27 -18.64
C LYS A 92 5.40 6.27 -17.92
N VAL A 93 5.45 6.22 -16.58
CA VAL A 93 4.55 5.39 -15.77
C VAL A 93 3.11 5.76 -16.03
N LYS A 94 2.74 7.05 -16.00
CA LYS A 94 1.37 7.49 -16.28
C LYS A 94 0.93 7.13 -17.70
N GLN A 95 1.76 7.39 -18.70
CA GLN A 95 1.43 7.14 -20.10
C GLN A 95 1.19 5.66 -20.42
N ILE A 96 1.86 4.74 -19.69
CA ILE A 96 1.79 3.30 -19.96
C ILE A 96 0.85 2.58 -18.98
N VAL A 97 1.03 2.79 -17.69
CA VAL A 97 0.33 2.02 -16.64
C VAL A 97 -1.14 2.42 -16.55
N GLN A 98 -1.46 3.71 -16.66
CA GLN A 98 -2.84 4.16 -16.53
C GLN A 98 -3.75 3.59 -17.64
N PRO A 99 -3.42 3.68 -18.95
CA PRO A 99 -4.25 3.09 -20.00
C PRO A 99 -4.34 1.56 -19.91
N ALA A 100 -3.25 0.89 -19.52
CA ALA A 100 -3.24 -0.55 -19.29
C ALA A 100 -4.20 -0.94 -18.15
N THR A 101 -4.22 -0.15 -17.07
CA THR A 101 -5.11 -0.35 -15.92
C THR A 101 -6.57 -0.11 -16.31
N GLU A 102 -6.89 0.95 -17.06
CA GLU A 102 -8.25 1.21 -17.55
C GLU A 102 -8.77 0.07 -18.44
N THR A 103 -7.89 -0.47 -19.30
CA THR A 103 -8.22 -1.63 -20.13
C THR A 103 -8.48 -2.88 -19.28
N LEU A 104 -7.76 -3.05 -18.17
CA LEU A 104 -7.94 -4.16 -17.25
C LEU A 104 -9.27 -4.06 -16.51
N ILE A 105 -9.62 -2.88 -16.01
CA ILE A 105 -10.88 -2.61 -15.31
C ILE A 105 -12.07 -2.87 -16.24
N LYS A 106 -11.99 -2.51 -17.52
CA LYS A 106 -13.07 -2.76 -18.50
C LYS A 106 -13.30 -4.25 -18.82
N LYS A 107 -12.32 -5.12 -18.54
CA LYS A 107 -12.39 -6.56 -18.81
C LYS A 107 -12.78 -7.38 -17.59
N ALA A 108 -12.63 -6.80 -16.40
CA ALA A 108 -13.06 -7.35 -15.12
C ALA A 108 -14.58 -7.21 -14.99
#